data_AF-A0A932KH28-F1
#
_entry.id   AF-A0A932KH28-F1
#
_cell.length_a   1.000
_cell.length_b   1.000
_cell.length_c   1.000
_cell.angle_alpha   90.00
_cell.angle_beta   90.00
_cell.angle_gamma   90.00
#
_symmetry.space_group_name_H-M   'P 1'
#
loop_
_entity.id
_entity.type
_entity.pdbx_description
1 polymer ?
#
loop_
_entity_poly.entity_id
_entity_poly.type
_entity_poly.pdbx_seq_one_letter_code
_entity_poly.pdbx_strand_id
1 'polypeptide(L)'
;MTVTKHALGLFAMMLTACAATSPFGSAKLSGTDKTLSYQQAVTDSGPLRGRRIVWGGSIIATRNLAQHTEVVVLAYPLDAQAQPLISKSALGRFVLIWPGYLESADYAPGRRLSVIGDLDGLRDELLGGSRHTYPVIQAQYLYLWPLETGPAVSPRFHIGVGVGVRL
;
A
#
# COMPACT_ATOMS: atom_id res chain seq x y z
N MET A 1 44.92 -49.50 7.21
CA MET A 1 44.02 -49.12 6.10
C MET A 1 42.81 -48.44 6.71
N THR A 2 42.67 -47.14 6.43
CA THR A 2 41.79 -46.17 7.10
C THR A 2 40.32 -46.42 6.75
N VAL A 3 39.48 -46.50 7.78
CA VAL A 3 38.02 -46.64 7.68
C VAL A 3 37.38 -45.24 7.72
N THR A 4 36.37 -45.05 6.88
CA THR A 4 35.34 -43.98 6.88
C THR A 4 35.70 -42.63 6.27
N LYS A 5 35.25 -42.41 5.03
CA LYS A 5 34.96 -41.06 4.51
C LYS A 5 33.46 -40.85 4.60
N HIS A 6 33.05 -40.07 5.60
CA HIS A 6 31.72 -39.49 5.68
C HIS A 6 31.45 -38.68 4.41
N ALA A 7 30.63 -39.22 3.51
CA ALA A 7 30.01 -38.44 2.45
C ALA A 7 28.87 -37.62 3.06
N LEU A 8 29.26 -36.64 3.89
CA LEU A 8 28.43 -35.53 4.32
C LEU A 8 28.26 -34.61 3.11
N GLY A 9 27.38 -34.99 2.19
CA GLY A 9 26.92 -34.14 1.09
C GLY A 9 25.73 -33.33 1.56
N LEU A 10 26.00 -32.33 2.39
CA LEU A 10 25.07 -31.31 2.87
C LEU A 10 24.36 -30.69 1.65
N PHE A 11 23.13 -31.14 1.34
CA PHE A 11 22.27 -30.50 0.37
C PHE A 11 21.78 -29.19 1.02
N ALA A 12 22.65 -28.18 0.98
CA ALA A 12 22.37 -26.82 1.40
C ALA A 12 21.34 -26.26 0.41
N MET A 13 20.08 -26.49 0.77
CA MET A 13 18.91 -25.93 0.12
C MET A 13 18.96 -24.42 0.29
N MET A 14 19.60 -23.72 -0.66
CA MET A 14 19.52 -22.28 -0.79
C MET A 14 18.11 -21.91 -1.23
N LEU A 15 17.18 -21.88 -0.28
CA LEU A 15 15.89 -21.21 -0.45
C LEU A 15 16.16 -19.71 -0.43
N THR A 16 16.43 -19.14 -1.59
CA THR A 16 16.29 -17.70 -1.84
C THR A 16 14.81 -17.34 -1.74
N ALA A 17 14.33 -17.14 -0.50
CA ALA A 17 13.02 -16.60 -0.23
C ALA A 17 13.01 -15.12 -0.68
N CYS A 18 12.57 -14.86 -1.91
CA CYS A 18 12.15 -13.53 -2.33
C CYS A 18 10.86 -13.18 -1.58
N ALA A 19 10.98 -12.80 -0.31
CA ALA A 19 9.87 -12.18 0.40
C ALA A 19 9.67 -10.80 -0.20
N ALA A 20 8.58 -10.63 -0.97
CA ALA A 20 8.14 -9.31 -1.42
C ALA A 20 8.04 -8.39 -0.19
N THR A 21 8.89 -7.36 -0.16
CA THR A 21 9.02 -6.47 0.99
C THR A 21 8.10 -5.26 0.79
N SER A 22 7.39 -4.86 1.84
CA SER A 22 6.56 -3.65 1.82
C SER A 22 7.36 -2.43 1.37
N PRO A 23 6.81 -1.54 0.53
CA PRO A 23 7.50 -0.32 0.08
C PRO A 23 7.87 0.63 1.22
N PHE A 24 7.23 0.51 2.39
CA PHE A 24 7.59 1.29 3.57
C PHE A 24 8.88 0.80 4.25
N GLY A 25 9.29 -0.44 3.99
CA GLY A 25 10.37 -1.10 4.74
C GLY A 25 9.99 -1.40 6.20
N SER A 26 10.75 -2.28 6.84
CA SER A 26 10.49 -2.71 8.23
C SER A 26 10.63 -1.57 9.23
N ALA A 27 11.58 -0.65 9.02
CA ALA A 27 11.85 0.46 9.94
C ALA A 27 10.65 1.40 10.10
N LYS A 28 9.96 1.77 9.00
CA LYS A 28 8.81 2.69 9.06
C LYS A 28 7.54 2.03 9.60
N LEU A 29 7.40 0.73 9.37
CA LEU A 29 6.32 -0.11 9.89
C LEU A 29 6.55 -0.48 11.37
N SER A 30 7.78 -0.40 11.85
CA SER A 30 8.08 -0.56 13.27
C SER A 30 7.38 0.54 14.07
N GLY A 31 6.62 0.16 15.09
CA GLY A 31 5.84 1.08 15.92
C GLY A 31 4.48 1.50 15.34
N THR A 32 4.07 1.01 14.17
CA THR A 32 2.67 1.15 13.72
C THR A 32 1.79 0.11 14.42
N ASP A 33 0.62 0.52 14.90
CA ASP A 33 -0.41 -0.37 15.39
C ASP A 33 -1.16 -0.99 14.21
N LYS A 34 -0.83 -2.26 13.93
CA LYS A 34 -1.48 -3.06 12.88
C LYS A 34 -2.75 -3.77 13.37
N THR A 35 -3.02 -3.71 14.67
CA THR A 35 -4.18 -4.38 15.29
C THR A 35 -5.39 -3.47 15.41
N LEU A 36 -5.18 -2.15 15.35
CA LEU A 36 -6.23 -1.14 15.36
C LEU A 36 -7.12 -1.27 14.13
N SER A 37 -8.33 -1.77 14.34
CA SER A 37 -9.34 -1.95 13.29
C SER A 37 -10.04 -0.63 12.94
N TYR A 38 -10.56 -0.55 11.71
CA TYR A 38 -11.37 0.58 11.28
C TYR A 38 -12.57 0.80 12.20
N GLN A 39 -13.25 -0.27 12.64
CA GLN A 39 -14.41 -0.20 13.53
C GLN A 39 -14.06 0.45 14.86
N GLN A 40 -12.94 0.06 15.49
CA GLN A 40 -12.47 0.68 16.74
C GLN A 40 -12.19 2.17 16.56
N ALA A 41 -11.56 2.56 15.46
CA ALA A 41 -11.30 3.97 15.16
C ALA A 41 -12.58 4.80 15.00
N VAL A 42 -13.69 4.20 14.59
CA VAL A 42 -14.98 4.88 14.46
C VAL A 42 -15.75 4.91 15.78
N THR A 43 -15.68 3.86 16.59
CA THR A 43 -16.46 3.76 17.83
C THR A 43 -15.80 4.41 19.03
N ASP A 44 -14.46 4.41 19.10
CA ASP A 44 -13.69 4.86 20.28
C ASP A 44 -12.45 5.67 19.87
N SER A 45 -12.65 6.67 19.02
CA SER A 45 -11.55 7.43 18.40
C SER A 45 -10.73 8.29 19.37
N GLY A 46 -11.33 8.70 20.50
CA GLY A 46 -10.72 9.64 21.45
C GLY A 46 -9.45 9.10 22.09
N PRO A 47 -9.50 7.95 22.78
CA PRO A 47 -8.32 7.31 23.37
C PRO A 47 -7.29 6.84 22.33
N LEU A 48 -7.72 6.64 21.09
CA LEU A 48 -6.87 6.17 19.99
C LEU A 48 -6.16 7.31 19.24
N ARG A 49 -6.42 8.58 19.60
CA ARG A 49 -5.78 9.73 18.95
C ARG A 49 -4.26 9.71 19.16
N GLY A 50 -3.50 10.05 18.13
CA GLY A 50 -2.04 10.01 18.13
C GLY A 50 -1.45 8.60 17.95
N ARG A 51 -2.28 7.55 17.84
CA ARG A 51 -1.79 6.20 17.51
C ARG A 51 -1.30 6.18 16.08
N ARG A 52 -0.03 5.81 15.91
CA ARG A 52 0.59 5.59 14.60
C ARG A 52 0.04 4.31 13.99
N ILE A 53 -0.57 4.39 12.81
CA ILE A 53 -1.23 3.27 12.12
C ILE A 53 -0.76 3.12 10.69
N VAL A 54 -1.07 1.98 10.08
CA VAL A 54 -0.87 1.72 8.64
C VAL A 54 -2.17 1.27 8.01
N TRP A 55 -2.77 2.12 7.18
CA TRP A 55 -4.02 1.84 6.46
C TRP A 55 -3.83 2.06 4.96
N GLY A 56 -4.82 1.69 4.17
CA GLY A 56 -4.77 1.87 2.73
C GLY A 56 -6.09 1.51 2.08
N GLY A 57 -6.18 1.81 0.79
CA GLY A 57 -7.41 1.62 0.06
C GLY A 57 -7.41 2.21 -1.33
N SER A 58 -8.60 2.37 -1.88
CA SER A 58 -8.83 3.05 -3.17
C SER A 58 -9.19 4.50 -2.94
N ILE A 59 -8.57 5.42 -3.67
CA ILE A 59 -8.89 6.84 -3.65
C ILE A 59 -10.30 7.04 -4.20
N ILE A 60 -11.11 7.81 -3.48
CA ILE A 60 -12.43 8.28 -3.91
C ILE A 60 -12.31 9.70 -4.48
N ALA A 61 -11.60 10.58 -3.77
CA ALA A 61 -11.43 11.98 -4.15
C ALA A 61 -10.15 12.54 -3.55
N THR A 62 -9.58 13.54 -4.23
CA THR A 62 -8.39 14.29 -3.81
C THR A 62 -8.72 15.77 -3.91
N ARG A 63 -8.46 16.53 -2.85
CA ARG A 63 -8.68 17.98 -2.77
C ARG A 63 -7.42 18.66 -2.27
N ASN A 64 -6.79 19.44 -3.14
CA ASN A 64 -5.71 20.33 -2.78
C ASN A 64 -6.27 21.58 -2.09
N LEU A 65 -5.80 21.87 -0.89
CA LEU A 65 -6.08 23.09 -0.12
C LEU A 65 -4.80 23.93 -0.04
N ALA A 66 -4.90 25.13 0.53
CA ALA A 66 -3.80 26.10 0.53
C ALA A 66 -2.51 25.58 1.18
N GLN A 67 -2.61 24.68 2.18
CA GLN A 67 -1.46 24.22 2.98
C GLN A 67 -1.29 22.69 2.96
N HIS A 68 -2.32 21.95 2.56
CA HIS A 68 -2.35 20.49 2.64
C HIS A 68 -3.25 19.91 1.57
N THR A 69 -3.12 18.61 1.36
CA THR A 69 -4.01 17.82 0.50
C THR A 69 -4.85 16.91 1.36
N GLU A 70 -6.15 16.86 1.07
CA GLU A 70 -7.06 15.89 1.67
C GLU A 70 -7.38 14.82 0.63
N VAL A 71 -7.22 13.56 1.01
CA VAL A 71 -7.58 12.42 0.16
C VAL A 71 -8.59 11.57 0.90
N VAL A 72 -9.77 11.42 0.30
CA VAL A 72 -10.82 10.51 0.78
C VAL A 72 -10.54 9.13 0.21
N VAL A 73 -10.40 8.14 1.09
CA VAL A 73 -10.00 6.79 0.73
C VAL A 73 -11.04 5.78 1.21
N LEU A 74 -11.45 4.86 0.34
CA LEU A 74 -12.22 3.68 0.70
C LEU A 74 -11.25 2.62 1.24
N ALA A 75 -11.31 2.36 2.55
CA ALA A 75 -10.41 1.44 3.24
C ALA A 75 -10.67 -0.02 2.89
N TYR A 76 -9.58 -0.78 2.77
CA TYR A 76 -9.59 -2.24 2.61
C TYR A 76 -8.60 -2.88 3.59
N PRO A 77 -8.78 -4.17 3.94
CA PRO A 77 -7.74 -4.95 4.59
C PRO A 77 -6.44 -4.89 3.80
N LEU A 78 -5.31 -4.86 4.50
CA LEU A 78 -3.99 -4.86 3.88
C LEU A 78 -3.39 -6.27 3.89
N ASP A 79 -2.55 -6.57 2.90
CA ASP A 79 -1.67 -7.74 2.94
C ASP A 79 -0.40 -7.49 3.77
N ALA A 80 0.51 -8.46 3.77
CA ALA A 80 1.78 -8.36 4.49
C ALA A 80 2.72 -7.25 3.96
N GLN A 81 2.51 -6.81 2.73
CA GLN A 81 3.24 -5.74 2.05
C GLN A 81 2.58 -4.37 2.27
N ALA A 82 1.51 -4.31 3.05
CA ALA A 82 0.65 -3.16 3.23
C ALA A 82 -0.12 -2.77 1.97
N GLN A 83 -0.29 -3.66 0.98
CA GLN A 83 -1.10 -3.42 -0.21
C GLN A 83 -2.60 -3.61 0.10
N PRO A 84 -3.48 -2.71 -0.36
CA PRO A 84 -4.92 -2.87 -0.16
C PRO A 84 -5.48 -4.06 -0.95
N LEU A 85 -6.16 -4.97 -0.25
CA LEU A 85 -6.84 -6.14 -0.80
C LEU A 85 -8.24 -5.76 -1.31
N ILE A 86 -8.31 -5.16 -2.49
CA ILE A 86 -9.57 -4.70 -3.12
C ILE A 86 -10.56 -5.83 -3.45
N SER A 87 -10.11 -7.10 -3.42
CA SER A 87 -10.96 -8.28 -3.53
C SER A 87 -11.73 -8.62 -2.25
N LYS A 88 -11.40 -7.98 -1.12
CA LYS A 88 -12.11 -8.09 0.17
C LYS A 88 -13.14 -6.98 0.31
N SER A 89 -14.08 -7.16 1.23
CA SER A 89 -15.09 -6.14 1.54
C SER A 89 -14.42 -4.85 2.02
N ALA A 90 -14.94 -3.72 1.54
CA ALA A 90 -14.52 -2.40 2.03
C ALA A 90 -14.91 -2.25 3.51
N LEU A 91 -14.02 -1.62 4.29
CA LEU A 91 -14.20 -1.43 5.73
C LEU A 91 -14.97 -0.14 6.04
N GLY A 92 -14.83 0.87 5.18
CA GLY A 92 -15.43 2.18 5.34
C GLY A 92 -14.55 3.26 4.69
N ARG A 93 -14.76 4.52 5.04
CA ARG A 93 -13.97 5.63 4.48
C ARG A 93 -13.18 6.32 5.56
N PHE A 94 -11.99 6.76 5.22
CA PHE A 94 -11.20 7.66 6.04
C PHE A 94 -10.66 8.80 5.19
N VAL A 95 -10.30 9.88 5.85
CA VAL A 95 -9.62 11.02 5.24
C VAL A 95 -8.18 10.98 5.68
N LEU A 96 -7.24 11.03 4.73
CA LEU A 96 -5.85 11.32 5.05
C LEU A 96 -5.54 12.78 4.72
N ILE A 97 -4.75 13.40 5.58
CA ILE A 97 -4.25 14.76 5.45
C ILE A 97 -2.77 14.67 5.17
N TRP A 98 -2.37 15.08 3.97
CA TRP A 98 -0.97 15.13 3.55
C TRP A 98 -0.47 16.58 3.61
N PRO A 99 0.67 16.86 4.28
CA PRO A 99 1.22 18.21 4.28
C PRO A 99 1.70 18.61 2.88
N GLY A 100 1.24 19.76 2.39
CA GLY A 100 1.54 20.24 1.04
C GLY A 100 0.67 19.65 -0.06
N TYR A 101 1.15 19.76 -1.30
CA TYR A 101 0.43 19.42 -2.53
C TYR A 101 0.65 17.97 -2.96
N LEU A 102 -0.41 17.32 -3.45
CA LEU A 102 -0.32 16.09 -4.24
C LEU A 102 -0.87 16.34 -5.64
N GLU A 103 -0.18 15.82 -6.65
CA GLU A 103 -0.64 15.91 -8.03
C GLU A 103 -1.93 15.11 -8.20
N SER A 104 -3.04 15.78 -8.51
CA SER A 104 -4.37 15.16 -8.56
C SER A 104 -4.51 14.17 -9.71
N ALA A 105 -3.71 14.34 -10.78
CA ALA A 105 -3.65 13.37 -11.86
C ALA A 105 -3.04 12.03 -11.41
N ASP A 106 -2.02 12.08 -10.53
CA ASP A 106 -1.42 10.87 -9.97
C ASP A 106 -2.29 10.26 -8.88
N TYR A 107 -2.80 11.09 -7.97
CA TYR A 107 -3.70 10.70 -6.88
C TYR A 107 -5.18 10.75 -7.30
N ALA A 108 -5.46 10.24 -8.50
CA ALA A 108 -6.79 10.24 -9.08
C ALA A 108 -7.72 9.19 -8.44
N PRO A 109 -9.06 9.36 -8.52
CA PRO A 109 -10.02 8.34 -8.12
C PRO A 109 -9.74 6.96 -8.73
N GLY A 110 -9.90 5.91 -7.94
CA GLY A 110 -9.61 4.52 -8.32
C GLY A 110 -8.14 4.09 -8.15
N ARG A 111 -7.21 5.03 -7.94
CA ARG A 111 -5.82 4.68 -7.61
C ARG A 111 -5.77 4.07 -6.21
N ARG A 112 -4.83 3.14 -6.02
CA ARG A 112 -4.61 2.51 -4.72
C ARG A 112 -3.45 3.17 -4.00
N LEU A 113 -3.62 3.44 -2.72
CA LEU A 113 -2.55 3.93 -1.88
C LEU A 113 -2.52 3.20 -0.53
N SER A 114 -1.37 3.29 0.11
CA SER A 114 -1.20 2.97 1.52
C SER A 114 -0.59 4.17 2.23
N VAL A 115 -0.89 4.30 3.51
CA VAL A 115 -0.48 5.42 4.34
C VAL A 115 0.01 4.92 5.69
N ILE A 116 1.11 5.50 6.17
CA ILE A 116 1.51 5.46 7.58
C ILE A 116 1.31 6.87 8.14
N GLY A 117 0.62 6.98 9.27
CA GLY A 117 0.33 8.26 9.88
C GLY A 117 -0.31 8.09 11.25
N ASP A 118 -0.64 9.21 11.89
CA ASP A 118 -1.26 9.22 13.20
C ASP A 118 -2.77 9.40 13.08
N LEU A 119 -3.53 8.61 13.84
CA LEU A 119 -4.97 8.76 13.91
C LEU A 119 -5.32 10.09 14.62
N ASP A 120 -6.12 10.92 13.98
CA ASP A 120 -6.47 12.27 14.41
C ASP A 120 -7.94 12.40 14.80
N GLY A 121 -8.51 11.29 15.27
CA GLY A 121 -9.90 11.18 15.67
C GLY A 121 -10.86 11.12 14.49
N LEU A 122 -12.03 11.70 14.66
CA LEU A 122 -13.12 11.72 13.70
C LEU A 122 -13.38 13.14 13.18
N ARG A 123 -13.74 13.27 11.90
CA ARG A 123 -14.20 14.51 11.30
C ARG A 123 -15.53 14.29 10.59
N ASP A 124 -16.44 15.23 10.81
CA ASP A 124 -17.68 15.32 10.05
C ASP A 124 -17.43 15.94 8.69
N GLU A 125 -17.86 15.25 7.64
CA GLU A 125 -17.76 15.72 6.26
C GLU A 125 -19.13 15.66 5.59
N LEU A 126 -19.43 16.73 4.84
CA LEU A 126 -20.62 16.80 4.00
C LEU A 126 -20.27 16.18 2.65
N LEU A 127 -20.75 14.96 2.39
CA LEU A 127 -20.63 14.31 1.10
C LEU A 127 -22.02 14.05 0.54
N GLY A 128 -22.29 14.55 -0.67
CA GLY A 128 -23.57 14.34 -1.35
C GLY A 128 -24.79 14.87 -0.58
N GLY A 129 -24.62 15.90 0.25
CA GLY A 129 -25.70 16.50 1.06
C GLY A 129 -25.97 15.83 2.41
N SER A 130 -25.27 14.74 2.73
CA SER A 130 -25.39 14.04 4.02
C SER A 130 -24.12 14.23 4.86
N ARG A 131 -24.29 14.47 6.16
CA ARG A 131 -23.17 14.53 7.11
C ARG A 131 -22.74 13.11 7.46
N HIS A 132 -21.48 12.80 7.21
CA HIS A 132 -20.87 11.53 7.57
C HIS A 132 -19.61 11.77 8.39
N THR A 133 -19.39 10.92 9.38
CA THR A 133 -18.23 11.00 10.26
C THR A 133 -17.18 9.97 9.83
N TYR A 134 -15.95 10.41 9.60
CA TYR A 134 -14.86 9.55 9.13
C TYR A 134 -13.62 9.70 10.02
N PRO A 135 -12.85 8.60 10.22
CA PRO A 135 -11.53 8.70 10.81
C PRO A 135 -10.63 9.59 9.96
N VAL A 136 -9.80 10.38 10.63
CA VAL A 136 -8.79 11.23 10.00
C VAL A 136 -7.40 10.72 10.32
N ILE A 137 -6.51 10.70 9.34
CA ILE A 137 -5.11 10.32 9.50
C ILE A 137 -4.22 11.49 9.09
N GLN A 138 -3.33 11.92 9.98
CA GLN A 138 -2.24 12.83 9.62
C GLN A 138 -1.13 12.00 8.96
N ALA A 139 -1.03 12.09 7.64
CA ALA A 139 -0.15 11.24 6.85
C ALA A 139 1.32 11.66 7.02
N GLN A 140 2.18 10.70 7.32
CA GLN A 140 3.63 10.89 7.42
C GLN A 140 4.37 10.23 6.25
N TYR A 141 3.86 9.08 5.79
CA TYR A 141 4.38 8.38 4.63
C TYR A 141 3.22 7.91 3.76
N LEU A 142 3.34 8.15 2.45
CA LEU A 142 2.41 7.66 1.44
C LEU A 142 3.14 6.75 0.46
N TYR A 143 2.43 5.72 0.00
CA TYR A 143 2.84 4.93 -1.13
C TYR A 143 1.67 4.78 -2.10
N LEU A 144 1.86 5.26 -3.32
CA LEU A 144 0.90 5.13 -4.41
C LEU A 144 1.27 3.89 -5.22
N TRP A 145 0.37 2.90 -5.25
CA TRP A 145 0.63 1.65 -5.95
C TRP A 145 0.62 1.87 -7.47
N PRO A 146 1.47 1.15 -8.22
CA PRO A 146 1.37 1.12 -9.67
C PRO A 146 -0.01 0.60 -10.09
N LEU A 147 -0.47 1.08 -11.24
CA LEU A 147 -1.62 0.47 -11.89
C LEU A 147 -1.30 -1.00 -12.13
N GLU A 148 -2.26 -1.89 -11.87
CA GLU A 148 -2.21 -3.25 -12.39
C GLU A 148 -2.40 -3.14 -13.91
N THR A 149 -1.34 -2.75 -14.63
CA THR A 149 -1.25 -3.07 -16.04
C THR A 149 -1.32 -4.58 -16.11
N GLY A 150 -2.33 -5.11 -16.81
CA GLY A 150 -2.37 -6.50 -17.23
C GLY A 150 -1.03 -6.93 -17.85
N PRO A 151 -0.77 -8.24 -18.00
CA PRO A 151 0.55 -8.78 -18.29
C PRO A 151 1.27 -7.92 -19.31
N ALA A 152 2.44 -7.39 -18.91
CA ALA A 152 3.29 -6.59 -19.78
C ALA A 152 3.39 -7.31 -21.12
N VAL A 153 2.91 -6.67 -22.19
CA VAL A 153 3.13 -7.17 -23.54
C VAL A 153 4.62 -7.02 -23.77
N SER A 154 5.40 -8.05 -23.43
CA SER A 154 6.81 -8.10 -23.74
C SER A 154 6.96 -7.90 -25.25
N PRO A 155 7.64 -6.85 -25.73
CA PRO A 155 7.89 -6.71 -27.16
C PRO A 155 8.67 -7.94 -27.61
N ARG A 156 8.06 -8.76 -28.47
CA ARG A 156 8.74 -9.88 -29.13
C ARG A 156 9.70 -9.29 -30.16
N PHE A 157 10.96 -9.10 -29.76
CA PHE A 157 12.02 -8.83 -30.73
C PHE A 157 12.37 -10.13 -31.46
N HIS A 158 12.02 -10.21 -32.73
CA HIS A 158 12.49 -11.26 -33.63
C HIS A 158 13.83 -10.83 -34.22
N ILE A 159 14.94 -11.47 -33.80
CA ILE A 159 16.24 -11.32 -34.46
C ILE A 159 16.23 -12.27 -35.67
N GLY A 160 16.02 -11.73 -36.87
CA GLY A 160 16.17 -12.47 -38.11
C GLY A 160 17.64 -12.70 -38.42
N VAL A 161 18.12 -13.93 -38.30
CA VAL A 161 19.44 -14.33 -38.80
C VAL A 161 19.31 -14.55 -40.31
N GLY A 162 19.65 -13.53 -41.10
CA GLY A 162 19.73 -13.64 -42.55
C GLY A 162 21.00 -14.40 -42.94
N VAL A 163 20.88 -15.67 -43.33
CA VAL A 163 21.96 -16.41 -43.99
C VAL A 163 21.96 -16.02 -45.46
N GLY A 164 22.83 -15.08 -45.83
CA GLY A 164 23.09 -14.72 -47.22
C GLY A 164 23.91 -15.81 -47.89
N VAL A 165 23.26 -16.66 -48.70
CA VAL A 165 23.97 -17.55 -49.62
C VAL A 165 24.21 -16.76 -50.92
N ARG A 166 25.46 -16.41 -51.18
CA ARG A 166 25.90 -15.89 -52.50
C ARG A 166 26.06 -17.08 -53.44
N LEU A 167 25.34 -17.04 -54.56
CA LEU A 167 25.65 -17.84 -55.76
C LEU A 167 26.98 -17.38 -56.37
#